data_AF-B0C548-F1
#
_entry.id   AF-B0C548-F1
#
_cell.length_a   1.000
_cell.length_b   1.000
_cell.length_c   1.000
_cell.angle_alpha   90.00
_cell.angle_beta   90.00
_cell.angle_gamma   90.00
#
_symmetry.space_group_name_H-M   'P 1'
#
loop_
_entity.id
_entity.type
_entity.pdbx_description
1 polymer ?
#
loop_
_entity_poly.entity_id
_entity_poly.type
_entity_poly.pdbx_seq_one_letter_code
_entity_poly.pdbx_strand_id
1 'polypeptide(L)'
;MNKKLAVLTAIFASSISTAVSAQIAQVSNIRPLDKPGLYMASGVLQYPDGDALQADFRVYCPTSMIRPTNYQLFDKLGHAKQQGSWWQTAFQPKYASEFTLIRSVCGGD
;
A
#
# COMPACT_ATOMS: atom_id res chain seq x y z
N MET A 1 16.97 31.40 52.83
CA MET A 1 16.96 32.11 51.53
C MET A 1 17.39 31.11 50.45
N ASN A 2 16.43 30.57 49.70
CA ASN A 2 16.62 29.48 48.75
C ASN A 2 17.18 29.99 47.41
N LYS A 3 18.26 29.35 46.95
CA LYS A 3 18.91 29.62 45.66
C LYS A 3 18.08 29.01 44.52
N LYS A 4 17.85 29.83 43.50
CA LYS A 4 17.09 29.53 42.29
C LYS A 4 17.72 28.36 41.53
N LEU A 5 16.92 27.33 41.25
CA LEU A 5 17.28 26.25 40.34
C LEU A 5 16.88 26.68 38.93
N ALA A 6 17.86 26.92 38.06
CA ALA A 6 17.62 27.19 36.65
C ALA A 6 17.34 25.87 35.94
N VAL A 7 16.10 25.71 35.46
CA VAL A 7 15.70 24.58 34.61
C VAL A 7 16.22 24.88 33.21
N LEU A 8 17.25 24.15 32.76
CA LEU A 8 17.69 24.17 31.37
C LEU A 8 16.60 23.54 30.49
N THR A 9 16.01 24.35 29.62
CA THR A 9 15.09 23.90 28.57
C THR A 9 15.89 23.18 27.50
N ALA A 10 15.79 21.85 27.44
CA ALA A 10 16.28 21.08 26.30
C ALA A 10 15.33 21.32 25.11
N ILE A 11 15.78 22.11 24.14
CA ILE A 11 15.12 22.18 22.83
C ILE A 11 15.50 20.90 22.09
N PHE A 12 14.66 19.87 22.21
CA PHE A 12 14.68 18.76 21.27
C PHE A 12 14.30 19.32 19.90
N ALA A 13 15.30 19.52 19.04
CA ALA A 13 15.09 19.73 17.63
C ALA A 13 14.47 18.44 17.08
N SER A 14 13.13 18.39 17.04
CA SER A 14 12.39 17.37 16.33
C SER A 14 12.80 17.47 14.86
N SER A 15 13.66 16.54 14.45
CA SER A 15 14.01 16.33 13.06
C SER A 15 12.71 16.10 12.29
N ILE A 16 12.35 17.06 11.45
CA ILE A 16 11.30 16.87 10.45
C ILE A 16 11.88 15.84 9.48
N SER A 17 11.62 14.56 9.76
CA SER A 17 11.72 13.53 8.75
C SER A 17 10.75 13.97 7.66
N THR A 18 11.30 14.45 6.54
CA THR A 18 10.54 14.58 5.31
C THR A 18 9.87 13.23 5.09
N ALA A 19 8.55 13.20 5.25
CA ALA A 19 7.75 12.03 4.93
C ALA A 19 7.93 11.81 3.43
N VAL A 20 8.92 10.99 3.08
CA VAL A 20 8.96 10.34 1.77
C VAL A 20 7.58 9.70 1.68
N SER A 21 6.75 10.14 0.73
CA SER A 21 5.51 9.44 0.40
C SER A 21 5.91 8.04 -0.06
N ALA A 22 6.12 7.15 0.91
CA ALA A 22 6.46 5.78 0.66
C ALA A 22 5.27 5.22 -0.12
N GLN A 23 5.54 4.65 -1.29
CA GLN A 23 4.53 3.88 -2.01
C GLN A 23 4.25 2.66 -1.16
N ILE A 24 3.25 2.77 -0.29
CA ILE A 24 2.88 1.75 0.67
C ILE A 24 1.93 0.78 -0.01
N ALA A 25 2.21 -0.51 0.15
CA ALA A 25 1.20 -1.55 0.00
C ALA A 25 0.85 -2.09 1.38
N GLN A 26 -0.43 -2.06 1.74
CA GLN A 26 -0.97 -2.78 2.90
C GLN A 26 -1.67 -4.03 2.37
N VAL A 27 -1.14 -5.22 2.66
CA VAL A 27 -1.62 -6.49 2.11
C VAL A 27 -2.09 -7.38 3.25
N SER A 28 -3.24 -8.02 3.08
CA SER A 28 -3.89 -8.84 4.09
C SER A 28 -4.73 -9.96 3.44
N ASN A 29 -5.20 -10.90 4.24
CA ASN A 29 -6.14 -11.95 3.82
C ASN A 29 -5.68 -12.74 2.58
N ILE A 30 -4.39 -13.10 2.56
CA ILE A 30 -3.79 -13.87 1.47
C ILE A 30 -4.30 -15.30 1.55
N ARG A 31 -4.97 -15.76 0.49
CA ARG A 31 -5.49 -17.13 0.40
C ARG A 31 -5.32 -17.70 -1.01
N PRO A 32 -5.01 -19.00 -1.14
CA PRO A 32 -5.00 -19.64 -2.44
C PRO A 32 -6.41 -19.69 -3.06
N LEU A 33 -6.48 -19.72 -4.39
CA LEU A 33 -7.69 -19.97 -5.16
C LEU A 33 -7.58 -21.32 -5.90
N ASP A 34 -8.65 -21.71 -6.60
CA ASP A 34 -8.78 -23.02 -7.26
C ASP A 34 -7.69 -23.33 -8.30
N LYS A 35 -7.10 -22.29 -8.90
CA LYS A 35 -6.02 -22.45 -9.88
C LYS A 35 -4.65 -22.43 -9.18
N PRO A 36 -3.75 -23.41 -9.42
CA PRO A 36 -2.40 -23.40 -8.86
C PRO A 36 -1.66 -22.09 -9.17
N GLY A 37 -1.01 -21.53 -8.15
CA GLY A 37 -0.28 -20.26 -8.24
C GLY A 37 -1.16 -19.02 -8.35
N LEU A 38 -2.49 -19.15 -8.26
CA LEU A 38 -3.44 -18.04 -8.18
C LEU A 38 -3.86 -17.84 -6.72
N TYR A 39 -3.73 -16.61 -6.25
CA TYR A 39 -4.09 -16.20 -4.90
C TYR A 39 -5.08 -15.04 -4.92
N MET A 40 -5.83 -14.89 -3.85
CA MET A 40 -6.56 -13.67 -3.53
C MET A 40 -5.88 -12.99 -2.35
N ALA A 41 -5.76 -11.67 -2.40
CA ALA A 41 -5.31 -10.86 -1.27
C ALA A 41 -6.08 -9.55 -1.24
N SER A 42 -6.47 -9.08 -0.05
CA SER A 42 -7.09 -7.76 0.09
C SER A 42 -6.03 -6.75 0.44
N GLY A 43 -6.04 -5.58 -0.18
CA GLY A 43 -5.04 -4.57 0.13
C GLY A 43 -5.33 -3.16 -0.36
N VAL A 44 -4.40 -2.26 -0.02
CA VAL A 44 -4.37 -0.87 -0.46
C VAL A 44 -3.01 -0.60 -1.09
N LEU A 45 -3.00 -0.12 -2.33
CA LEU A 45 -1.79 0.29 -3.06
C LEU A 45 -1.78 1.81 -3.18
N GLN A 46 -0.72 2.46 -2.71
CA GLN A 46 -0.50 3.90 -2.92
C GLN A 46 0.39 4.13 -4.15
N TYR A 47 -0.01 5.07 -4.99
CA TYR A 47 0.65 5.42 -6.24
C TYR A 47 1.45 6.73 -6.14
N PRO A 48 2.42 6.97 -7.05
CA PRO A 48 3.27 8.16 -7.00
C PRO A 48 2.54 9.51 -7.09
N ASP A 49 1.37 9.53 -7.72
CA ASP A 49 0.50 10.70 -7.83
C ASP A 49 -0.34 10.98 -6.57
N GLY A 50 -0.24 10.07 -5.58
CA GLY A 50 -0.99 10.11 -4.33
C GLY A 50 -2.33 9.41 -4.40
N ASP A 51 -2.70 8.82 -5.54
CA ASP A 51 -3.89 7.98 -5.61
C ASP A 51 -3.71 6.71 -4.78
N ALA A 52 -4.82 6.17 -4.27
CA ALA A 52 -4.83 4.91 -3.53
C ALA A 52 -5.87 3.94 -4.11
N LEU A 53 -5.42 2.74 -4.47
CA LEU A 53 -6.31 1.64 -4.91
C LEU A 53 -6.50 0.65 -3.77
N GLN A 54 -7.69 0.65 -3.18
CA GLN A 54 -8.15 -0.39 -2.28
C GLN A 54 -8.92 -1.45 -3.08
N ALA A 55 -8.52 -2.72 -2.99
CA ALA A 55 -9.19 -3.79 -3.73
C ALA A 55 -8.93 -5.18 -3.14
N ASP A 56 -9.71 -6.15 -3.63
CA ASP A 56 -9.34 -7.56 -3.61
C ASP A 56 -8.54 -7.88 -4.88
N PHE A 57 -7.28 -8.28 -4.72
CA PHE A 57 -6.36 -8.59 -5.80
C PHE A 57 -6.28 -10.09 -6.05
N ARG A 58 -6.63 -10.51 -7.27
CA ARG A 58 -6.28 -11.84 -7.77
C ARG A 58 -4.86 -11.76 -8.33
N VAL A 59 -3.93 -12.48 -7.71
CA VAL A 59 -2.50 -12.47 -8.07
C VAL A 59 -2.12 -13.83 -8.62
N TYR A 60 -1.62 -13.87 -9.86
CA TYR A 60 -1.11 -15.09 -10.48
C TYR A 60 0.41 -15.08 -10.47
N CYS A 61 0.99 -15.76 -9.48
CA CYS A 61 2.42 -15.75 -9.20
C CYS A 61 3.33 -16.23 -10.34
N PRO A 62 2.97 -17.25 -11.15
CA PRO A 62 3.83 -17.70 -12.25
C PRO A 62 4.16 -16.63 -13.29
N THR A 63 3.32 -15.59 -13.40
CA THR A 63 3.55 -14.48 -14.33
C THR A 63 3.45 -13.12 -13.65
N SER A 64 3.40 -13.06 -12.33
CA SER A 64 3.20 -11.82 -11.55
C SER A 64 2.01 -10.95 -12.01
N MET A 65 0.96 -11.55 -12.59
CA MET A 65 -0.20 -10.77 -13.04
C MET A 65 -1.11 -10.41 -11.86
N ILE A 66 -1.57 -9.17 -11.85
CA ILE A 66 -2.49 -8.61 -10.87
C ILE A 66 -3.83 -8.34 -11.55
N ARG A 67 -4.92 -8.71 -10.89
CA ARG A 67 -6.27 -8.30 -11.29
C ARG A 67 -7.06 -7.80 -10.07
N PRO A 68 -7.36 -6.49 -9.99
CA PRO A 68 -8.22 -5.94 -8.96
C PRO A 68 -9.69 -6.34 -9.16
N THR A 69 -10.36 -6.60 -8.06
CA THR A 69 -11.80 -6.86 -7.92
C THR A 69 -12.31 -6.13 -6.70
N ASN A 70 -13.60 -5.81 -6.65
CA ASN A 70 -14.21 -5.04 -5.54
C ASN A 70 -13.39 -3.78 -5.16
N TYR A 71 -13.02 -2.99 -6.16
CA TYR A 71 -12.06 -1.91 -5.99
C TYR A 71 -12.70 -0.56 -5.69
N GLN A 72 -11.93 0.30 -5.02
CA GLN A 72 -12.16 1.73 -4.85
C GLN A 72 -10.83 2.46 -5.09
N LEU A 73 -10.86 3.43 -5.99
CA LEU A 73 -9.74 4.32 -6.30
C LEU A 73 -10.02 5.67 -5.67
N PHE A 74 -9.11 6.12 -4.81
CA PHE A 74 -9.18 7.41 -4.14
C PHE A 74 -8.13 8.35 -4.70
N ASP A 75 -8.44 9.64 -4.75
CA ASP A 75 -7.45 10.68 -4.97
C ASP A 75 -6.60 10.91 -3.70
N LYS A 76 -5.55 11.74 -3.82
CA LYS A 76 -4.70 12.14 -2.69
C LYS A 76 -5.39 12.87 -1.54
N LEU A 77 -6.63 13.34 -1.75
CA LEU A 77 -7.45 14.00 -0.72
C LEU A 77 -8.40 13.00 -0.04
N GLY A 78 -8.43 11.74 -0.48
CA GLY A 78 -9.30 10.69 0.02
C GLY A 78 -10.68 10.65 -0.65
N HIS A 79 -10.91 11.40 -1.73
CA HIS A 79 -12.18 11.34 -2.47
C HIS A 79 -12.20 10.15 -3.43
N ALA A 80 -13.33 9.45 -3.49
CA ALA A 80 -13.52 8.38 -4.44
C ALA A 80 -13.54 8.92 -5.89
N LYS A 81 -12.58 8.48 -6.71
CA LYS A 81 -12.52 8.73 -8.16
C LYS A 81 -13.33 7.70 -8.94
N GLN A 82 -13.23 6.44 -8.53
CA GLN A 82 -13.83 5.30 -9.24
C GLN A 82 -14.00 4.11 -8.31
N GLN A 83 -15.02 3.29 -8.54
CA GLN A 83 -15.22 2.04 -7.82
C GLN A 83 -15.96 1.01 -8.69
N GLY A 84 -15.82 -0.27 -8.36
CA GLY A 84 -16.57 -1.32 -9.04
C GLY A 84 -16.18 -2.73 -8.61
N SER A 85 -17.01 -3.70 -8.97
CA SER A 85 -16.76 -5.11 -8.63
C SER A 85 -15.68 -5.74 -9.51
N TRP A 86 -15.48 -5.25 -10.74
CA TRP A 86 -14.53 -5.81 -11.70
C TRP A 86 -13.73 -4.71 -12.41
N TRP A 87 -12.40 -4.76 -12.29
CA TRP A 87 -11.50 -4.08 -13.21
C TRP A 87 -11.32 -4.97 -14.44
N GLN A 88 -11.63 -4.47 -15.64
CA GLN A 88 -11.74 -5.33 -16.83
C GLN A 88 -10.39 -5.91 -17.27
N THR A 89 -9.29 -5.21 -17.03
CA THR A 89 -7.95 -5.61 -17.47
C THR A 89 -7.06 -6.04 -16.31
N ALA A 90 -6.46 -7.23 -16.43
CA ALA A 90 -5.32 -7.62 -15.60
C ALA A 90 -4.07 -6.90 -16.10
N PHE A 91 -3.09 -6.70 -15.22
CA PHE A 91 -1.85 -6.00 -15.57
C PHE A 91 -0.63 -6.61 -14.87
N GLN A 92 0.55 -6.28 -15.42
CA GLN A 92 1.85 -6.53 -14.80
C GLN A 92 2.22 -5.36 -13.88
N PRO A 93 2.90 -5.61 -12.75
CA PRO A 93 3.34 -4.56 -11.85
C PRO A 93 4.28 -3.58 -12.57
N LYS A 94 4.06 -2.29 -12.33
CA LYS A 94 4.88 -1.17 -12.81
C LYS A 94 5.33 -0.27 -11.67
N TYR A 95 4.52 -0.16 -10.61
CA TYR A 95 4.77 0.71 -9.46
C TYR A 95 5.30 -0.08 -8.26
N ALA A 96 6.04 0.58 -7.37
CA ALA A 96 6.69 -0.10 -6.24
C ALA A 96 5.67 -0.79 -5.32
N SER A 97 4.50 -0.17 -5.08
CA SER A 97 3.40 -0.75 -4.31
C SER A 97 2.84 -2.03 -4.94
N GLU A 98 2.76 -2.11 -6.27
CA GLU A 98 2.33 -3.32 -6.99
C GLU A 98 3.38 -4.43 -6.88
N PHE A 99 4.67 -4.09 -6.96
CA PHE A 99 5.75 -5.05 -6.70
C PHE A 99 5.71 -5.55 -5.26
N THR A 100 5.45 -4.69 -4.28
CA THR A 100 5.27 -5.10 -2.88
C THR A 100 4.09 -6.05 -2.72
N LEU A 101 2.95 -5.79 -3.40
CA LEU A 101 1.82 -6.73 -3.41
C LEU A 101 2.23 -8.12 -3.91
N ILE A 102 2.90 -8.19 -5.07
CA ILE A 102 3.39 -9.47 -5.61
C ILE A 102 4.32 -10.15 -4.62
N ARG A 103 5.27 -9.40 -4.05
CA ARG A 103 6.23 -9.93 -3.08
C ARG A 103 5.55 -10.52 -1.85
N SER A 104 4.58 -9.80 -1.29
CA SER A 104 3.81 -10.25 -0.12
C SER A 104 2.98 -11.50 -0.41
N VAL A 105 2.41 -11.62 -1.61
CA VAL A 105 1.53 -12.73 -1.97
C VAL A 105 2.29 -13.97 -2.43
N CYS A 106 3.31 -13.80 -3.25
CA CYS A 106 4.00 -14.90 -3.92
C CYS A 106 5.23 -15.41 -3.16
N GLY A 107 5.73 -14.65 -2.17
CA GLY A 107 6.97 -14.96 -1.48
C GLY A 107 8.17 -14.80 -2.42
N GLY A 108 8.86 -13.67 -2.31
CA GLY A 108 10.11 -13.42 -3.01
C GLY A 108 10.87 -12.28 -2.35
N ASP A 109 12.18 -12.20 -2.57
CA ASP A 109 12.98 -11.00 -2.34
C ASP A 109 13.33 -10.41 -3.71
#